data_AF-A0A0D2HVT8-F1
#
_entry.id   AF-A0A0D2HVT8-F1
#
_cell.length_a   1.000
_cell.length_b   1.000
_cell.length_c   1.000
_cell.angle_alpha   90.00
_cell.angle_beta   90.00
_cell.angle_gamma   90.00
#
_symmetry.space_group_name_H-M   'P 1'
#
loop_
_entity.id
_entity.type
_entity.pdbx_description
1 polymer ?
#
loop_
_entity_poly.entity_id
_entity_poly.type
_entity_poly.pdbx_seq_one_letter_code
_entity_poly.pdbx_strand_id
1 'polypeptide(L)'
;MSDTPTHPNVKRSTTPASHGKDGLLQKETIQLRVQKVPFLPRLPFLVEARTKLPIIGGLLLTCSPSIYLYSLETSRDDHHQRTDPNLLVWTYFLTGTVGIAVAMLVQSILAYLLAFLCFNGHTNATTYLAETMKTEHDDIKDEAHRRRRLEMSRRPGYWVFMLFFSFVVAGLVEEVVKYIATTTMLGLLAQRSPSSHGSRIGSARDHIAIAVSAGLGFATVENIAFFAAARRRKPSGDAAPAAPNESQKAAMFALLTAVERVLLGIPGHAMTAALIGVNMLVRNHQQHRLGHGHDFSGASSMMTSAWLVVRDSVLFHGCSNFVLFAVSAAEGNVGWVHPRRARTVCFVLAVLAGLQAVLALVLRARLCRCGLC
;
A
#
# COMPACT_ATOMS: atom_id res chain seq x y z
N MET A 1 -54.11 -29.49 -20.20
CA MET A 1 -55.53 -29.18 -20.47
C MET A 1 -56.03 -28.29 -19.35
N SER A 2 -56.85 -27.31 -19.72
CA SER A 2 -57.39 -26.21 -18.92
C SER A 2 -56.55 -24.92 -18.95
N ASP A 3 -56.75 -24.24 -20.07
CA ASP A 3 -56.50 -22.83 -20.38
C ASP A 3 -57.30 -21.87 -19.48
N THR A 4 -57.19 -20.58 -19.83
CA THR A 4 -58.11 -19.43 -19.64
C THR A 4 -57.83 -18.46 -18.46
N PRO A 5 -58.14 -17.13 -18.59
CA PRO A 5 -57.31 -16.17 -19.34
C PRO A 5 -57.09 -14.82 -18.60
N THR A 6 -56.35 -13.95 -19.30
CA THR A 6 -56.05 -12.52 -19.10
C THR A 6 -57.25 -11.58 -18.92
N HIS A 7 -57.07 -10.55 -18.08
CA HIS A 7 -57.84 -9.29 -18.09
C HIS A 7 -56.90 -8.09 -18.32
N PRO A 8 -57.16 -7.21 -19.31
CA PRO A 8 -56.63 -5.86 -19.36
C PRO A 8 -57.72 -4.86 -18.95
N ASN A 9 -57.39 -3.86 -18.14
CA ASN A 9 -58.33 -2.77 -17.84
C ASN A 9 -57.69 -1.38 -17.99
N VAL A 10 -58.03 -0.79 -19.14
CA VAL A 10 -58.56 0.57 -19.33
C VAL A 10 -57.78 1.78 -18.78
N LYS A 11 -57.34 2.61 -19.73
CA LYS A 11 -56.93 4.01 -19.62
C LYS A 11 -58.03 4.88 -19.00
N ARG A 12 -57.66 5.86 -18.17
CA ARG A 12 -58.42 7.12 -18.03
C ARG A 12 -57.47 8.32 -17.92
N SER A 13 -57.54 9.15 -18.97
CA SER A 13 -57.02 10.52 -19.05
C SER A 13 -57.93 11.45 -18.26
N THR A 14 -57.37 12.47 -17.61
CA THR A 14 -58.00 13.79 -17.43
C THR A 14 -56.98 14.77 -16.85
N THR A 15 -56.45 15.63 -17.71
CA THR A 15 -55.95 16.97 -17.37
C THR A 15 -57.13 17.86 -16.95
N PRO A 16 -56.89 18.86 -16.09
CA PRO A 16 -57.28 20.20 -16.47
C PRO A 16 -56.14 21.21 -16.30
N ALA A 17 -56.04 22.07 -17.31
CA ALA A 17 -55.32 23.32 -17.26
C ALA A 17 -56.02 24.30 -16.30
N SER A 18 -55.24 25.10 -15.56
CA SER A 18 -55.72 26.35 -14.98
C SER A 18 -54.81 27.49 -15.38
N HIS A 19 -55.40 28.41 -16.15
CA HIS A 19 -54.95 29.77 -16.36
C HIS A 19 -54.74 30.51 -15.04
N GLY A 20 -53.62 31.24 -14.95
CA GLY A 20 -53.42 32.35 -14.02
C GLY A 20 -52.59 33.41 -14.73
N LYS A 21 -53.29 34.45 -15.22
CA LYS A 21 -52.72 35.73 -15.64
C LYS A 21 -52.39 36.58 -14.39
N ASP A 22 -51.69 37.68 -14.63
CA ASP A 22 -51.33 38.77 -13.72
C ASP A 22 -49.94 38.55 -13.10
N GLY A 23 -48.96 39.42 -13.21
CA GLY A 23 -48.90 40.80 -13.70
C GLY A 23 -47.68 41.44 -13.03
N LEU A 24 -47.06 42.40 -13.71
CA LEU A 24 -46.28 43.49 -13.09
C LEU A 24 -45.00 43.13 -12.31
N LEU A 25 -43.84 43.26 -12.97
CA LEU A 25 -42.83 44.28 -12.64
C LEU A 25 -41.59 44.01 -13.50
N GLN A 26 -41.53 44.74 -14.62
CA GLN A 26 -40.35 44.90 -15.44
C GLN A 26 -39.30 45.67 -14.62
N LYS A 27 -38.50 44.93 -13.85
CA LYS A 27 -37.33 45.48 -13.17
C LYS A 27 -36.23 45.61 -14.21
N GLU A 28 -36.07 46.81 -14.76
CA GLU A 28 -34.89 47.21 -15.53
C GLU A 28 -33.65 46.90 -14.70
N THR A 29 -33.08 45.73 -14.96
CA THR A 29 -31.76 45.39 -14.46
C THR A 29 -30.81 46.10 -15.39
N ILE A 30 -30.35 47.27 -14.94
CA ILE A 30 -29.21 47.99 -15.49
C ILE A 30 -28.11 46.95 -15.69
N GLN A 31 -27.91 46.52 -16.93
CA GLN A 31 -26.73 45.76 -17.32
C GLN A 31 -25.56 46.75 -17.22
N LEU A 32 -24.99 46.82 -16.03
CA LEU A 32 -23.67 47.37 -15.85
C LEU A 32 -22.77 46.48 -16.71
N ARG A 33 -22.43 47.00 -17.89
CA ARG A 33 -21.43 46.44 -18.80
C ARG A 33 -20.10 46.51 -18.05
N VAL A 34 -19.88 45.53 -17.17
CA VAL A 34 -18.58 45.27 -16.56
C VAL A 34 -17.69 44.94 -17.76
N GLN A 35 -16.95 45.96 -18.17
CA GLN A 35 -15.87 45.89 -19.11
C GLN A 35 -14.96 44.78 -18.58
N LYS A 36 -15.06 43.58 -19.19
CA LYS A 36 -14.14 42.48 -18.94
C LYS A 36 -12.77 43.02 -19.37
N VAL A 37 -12.05 43.60 -18.42
CA VAL A 37 -10.62 43.84 -18.54
C VAL A 37 -10.05 42.53 -19.08
N PRO A 38 -9.35 42.54 -20.23
CA PRO A 38 -8.77 41.33 -20.79
C PRO A 38 -7.87 40.75 -19.72
N PHE A 39 -8.36 39.70 -19.06
CA PHE A 39 -7.61 38.92 -18.09
C PHE A 39 -6.32 38.54 -18.80
N LEU A 40 -5.20 38.99 -18.24
CA LEU A 40 -3.85 38.55 -18.59
C LEU A 40 -3.91 37.09 -19.04
N PRO A 41 -3.41 36.73 -20.23
CA PRO A 41 -3.39 35.35 -20.67
C PRO A 41 -2.74 34.55 -19.56
N ARG A 42 -3.53 33.69 -18.90
CA ARG A 42 -3.04 32.80 -17.85
C ARG A 42 -1.91 31.99 -18.48
N LEU A 43 -0.68 32.35 -18.14
CA LEU A 43 0.52 31.73 -18.68
C LEU A 43 0.38 30.22 -18.49
N PRO A 44 0.32 29.42 -19.56
CA PRO A 44 0.12 27.97 -19.48
C PRO A 44 1.16 27.30 -18.58
N PHE A 45 2.36 27.89 -18.49
CA PHE A 45 3.43 27.52 -17.57
C PHE A 45 3.03 27.47 -16.09
N LEU A 46 2.20 28.41 -15.60
CA LEU A 46 1.79 28.43 -14.19
C LEU A 46 0.77 27.34 -13.85
N VAL A 47 -0.08 26.96 -14.81
CA VAL A 47 -1.06 25.88 -14.65
C VAL A 47 -0.35 24.52 -14.64
N GLU A 48 0.66 24.36 -15.50
CA GLU A 48 1.46 23.15 -15.56
C GLU A 48 2.36 22.99 -14.32
N ALA A 49 3.01 24.06 -13.85
CA ALA A 49 3.78 24.03 -12.61
C ALA A 49 2.92 23.65 -11.39
N ARG A 50 1.69 24.16 -11.29
CA ARG A 50 0.78 23.90 -10.17
C ARG A 50 0.30 22.44 -10.11
N THR A 51 0.23 21.75 -11.24
CA THR A 51 -0.15 20.33 -11.31
C THR A 51 1.03 19.39 -11.13
N LYS A 52 2.25 19.81 -11.53
CA LYS A 52 3.48 19.02 -11.38
C LYS A 52 4.14 19.13 -10.01
N LEU A 53 4.00 20.25 -9.30
CA LEU A 53 4.65 20.47 -8.00
C LEU A 53 4.26 19.43 -6.93
N PRO A 54 2.98 19.07 -6.74
CA PRO A 54 2.60 18.05 -5.75
C PRO A 54 3.16 16.66 -6.10
N ILE A 55 3.35 16.38 -7.39
CA ILE A 55 3.94 15.12 -7.88
C ILE A 55 5.41 15.04 -7.50
N ILE A 56 6.17 16.08 -7.81
CA ILE A 56 7.59 16.14 -7.46
C ILE A 56 7.74 16.11 -5.93
N GLY A 57 6.90 16.86 -5.20
CA GLY A 57 6.86 16.86 -3.75
C GLY A 57 6.57 15.47 -3.15
N GLY A 58 5.56 14.76 -3.66
CA GLY A 58 5.23 13.40 -3.21
C GLY A 58 6.34 12.38 -3.50
N LEU A 59 6.99 12.46 -4.67
CA LEU A 59 8.12 11.59 -5.02
C LEU A 59 9.34 11.87 -4.13
N LEU A 60 9.69 13.14 -3.91
CA LEU A 60 10.79 13.53 -3.02
C LEU A 60 10.51 13.07 -1.58
N LEU A 61 9.28 13.23 -1.11
CA LEU A 61 8.87 12.79 0.23
C LEU A 61 8.98 11.27 0.36
N THR A 62 8.58 10.51 -0.67
CA THR A 62 8.69 9.03 -0.72
C THR A 62 10.15 8.56 -0.71
N CYS A 63 11.05 9.28 -1.36
CA CYS A 63 12.48 8.94 -1.39
C CYS A 63 13.24 9.42 -0.14
N SER A 64 12.67 10.34 0.65
CA SER A 64 13.36 10.97 1.78
C SER A 64 13.91 10.00 2.83
N PRO A 65 13.23 8.89 3.21
CA PRO A 65 13.79 7.95 4.19
C PRO A 65 15.00 7.19 3.65
N SER A 66 15.02 6.87 2.36
CA SER A 66 16.15 6.23 1.68
C SER A 66 17.35 7.17 1.57
N ILE A 67 17.09 8.44 1.21
CA ILE A 67 18.12 9.49 1.18
C ILE A 67 18.69 9.70 2.57
N TYR A 68 17.84 9.73 3.60
CA TYR A 68 18.25 9.86 4.99
C TYR A 68 19.12 8.69 5.46
N LEU A 69 18.70 7.44 5.18
CA LEU A 69 19.50 6.26 5.52
C LEU A 69 20.87 6.30 4.83
N TYR A 70 20.90 6.59 3.53
CA TYR A 70 22.14 6.71 2.78
C TYR A 70 23.04 7.81 3.35
N SER A 71 22.48 9.00 3.59
CA SER A 71 23.20 10.13 4.20
C SER A 71 23.80 9.73 5.55
N LEU A 72 23.00 9.10 6.42
CA LEU A 72 23.41 8.66 7.75
C LEU A 72 24.53 7.62 7.69
N GLU A 73 24.49 6.67 6.75
CA GLU A 73 25.56 5.69 6.57
C GLU A 73 26.81 6.31 5.97
N THR A 74 26.67 7.31 5.09
CA THR A 74 27.83 8.00 4.51
C THR A 74 28.51 9.00 5.44
N SER A 75 27.78 9.57 6.41
CA SER A 75 28.30 10.58 7.34
C SER A 75 28.96 10.00 8.59
N ARG A 76 29.18 8.68 8.65
CA ARG A 76 29.92 8.06 9.76
C ARG A 76 31.42 8.13 9.53
N ASP A 77 32.11 8.71 10.51
CA ASP A 77 33.57 8.90 10.49
C ASP A 77 34.33 7.58 10.69
N ASP A 78 33.75 6.62 11.41
CA ASP A 78 34.38 5.31 11.64
C ASP A 78 34.14 4.38 10.44
N HIS A 79 35.18 4.22 9.61
CA HIS A 79 35.20 3.30 8.48
C HIS A 79 34.91 1.84 8.89
N HIS A 80 35.12 1.46 10.15
CA HIS A 80 34.80 0.11 10.65
C HIS A 80 33.34 -0.07 11.06
N GLN A 81 32.58 1.02 11.20
CA GLN A 81 31.16 1.00 11.55
C GLN A 81 30.24 1.35 10.39
N ARG A 82 30.79 1.59 9.20
CA ARG A 82 30.02 1.97 8.00
C ARG A 82 29.63 0.73 7.21
N THR A 83 28.34 0.56 6.95
CA THR A 83 27.88 -0.43 5.97
C THR A 83 28.23 0.05 4.56
N ASP A 84 28.69 -0.86 3.69
CA ASP A 84 29.04 -0.55 2.30
C ASP A 84 27.84 0.11 1.57
N PRO A 85 27.93 1.40 1.19
CA PRO A 85 26.84 2.09 0.52
C PRO A 85 26.43 1.43 -0.80
N ASN A 86 27.37 0.79 -1.49
CA ASN A 86 27.09 0.08 -2.74
C ASN A 86 26.13 -1.09 -2.50
N LEU A 87 26.32 -1.85 -1.42
CA LEU A 87 25.40 -2.92 -1.03
C LEU A 87 24.03 -2.38 -0.66
N LEU A 88 23.95 -1.26 0.06
CA LEU A 88 22.66 -0.64 0.39
C LEU A 88 21.90 -0.25 -0.89
N VAL A 89 22.57 0.43 -1.82
CA VAL A 89 21.98 0.86 -3.09
C VAL A 89 21.54 -0.34 -3.95
N TRP A 90 22.37 -1.37 -4.08
CA TRP A 90 21.99 -2.57 -4.84
C TRP A 90 20.85 -3.34 -4.19
N THR A 91 20.82 -3.45 -2.87
CA THR A 91 19.72 -4.10 -2.15
C THR A 91 18.41 -3.37 -2.35
N TYR A 92 18.45 -2.03 -2.26
CA TYR A 92 17.32 -1.15 -2.53
C TYR A 92 16.77 -1.36 -3.94
N PHE A 93 17.62 -1.28 -4.97
CA PHE A 93 17.18 -1.45 -6.36
C PHE A 93 16.71 -2.87 -6.65
N LEU A 94 17.43 -3.90 -6.18
CA LEU A 94 17.06 -5.30 -6.40
C LEU A 94 15.68 -5.58 -5.83
N THR A 95 15.44 -5.14 -4.58
CA THR A 95 14.17 -5.41 -3.89
C THR A 95 13.03 -4.57 -4.49
N GLY A 96 13.28 -3.29 -4.78
CA GLY A 96 12.27 -2.40 -5.35
C GLY A 96 11.88 -2.72 -6.80
N THR A 97 12.76 -3.37 -7.58
CA THR A 97 12.48 -3.72 -8.98
C THR A 97 12.12 -5.20 -9.13
N VAL A 98 13.13 -6.07 -9.12
CA VAL A 98 12.97 -7.52 -9.28
C VAL A 98 12.13 -8.10 -8.15
N GLY A 99 12.38 -7.68 -6.90
CA GLY A 99 11.63 -8.15 -5.74
C GLY A 99 10.12 -7.87 -5.85
N ILE A 100 9.74 -6.63 -6.17
CA ILE A 100 8.32 -6.28 -6.39
C ILE A 100 7.72 -7.02 -7.58
N ALA A 101 8.44 -7.14 -8.71
CA ALA A 101 7.91 -7.86 -9.86
C ALA A 101 7.61 -9.33 -9.52
N VAL A 102 8.51 -9.99 -8.79
CA VAL A 102 8.32 -11.36 -8.29
C VAL A 102 7.16 -11.41 -7.30
N ALA A 103 7.10 -10.48 -6.33
CA ALA A 103 6.02 -10.43 -5.35
C ALA A 103 4.66 -10.25 -6.02
N MET A 104 4.51 -9.31 -6.96
CA MET A 104 3.28 -9.07 -7.70
C MET A 104 2.82 -10.30 -8.49
N LEU A 105 3.75 -11.00 -9.14
CA LEU A 105 3.43 -12.22 -9.89
C LEU A 105 2.91 -13.32 -8.95
N VAL A 106 3.66 -13.62 -7.88
CA VAL A 106 3.29 -14.64 -6.90
C VAL A 106 1.97 -14.28 -6.21
N GLN A 107 1.82 -13.02 -5.80
CA GLN A 107 0.59 -12.51 -5.19
C GLN A 107 -0.62 -12.64 -6.10
N SER A 108 -0.47 -12.33 -7.39
CA SER A 108 -1.57 -12.44 -8.37
C SER A 108 -2.05 -13.89 -8.51
N ILE A 109 -1.11 -14.84 -8.59
CA ILE A 109 -1.42 -16.28 -8.67
C ILE A 109 -2.10 -16.75 -7.37
N LEU A 110 -1.50 -16.45 -6.21
CA LEU A 110 -2.04 -16.88 -4.92
C LEU A 110 -3.40 -16.24 -4.62
N ALA A 111 -3.58 -14.96 -4.94
CA ALA A 111 -4.85 -14.26 -4.78
C ALA A 111 -5.94 -14.90 -5.64
N TYR A 112 -5.62 -15.27 -6.88
CA TYR A 112 -6.56 -15.98 -7.76
C TYR A 112 -6.96 -17.34 -7.20
N LEU A 113 -5.99 -18.15 -6.78
CA LEU A 113 -6.26 -19.47 -6.18
C LEU A 113 -7.08 -19.34 -4.89
N LEU A 114 -6.73 -18.38 -4.03
CA LEU A 114 -7.46 -18.11 -2.81
C LEU A 114 -8.90 -17.64 -3.07
N ALA A 115 -9.10 -16.75 -4.05
CA ALA A 115 -10.44 -16.32 -4.46
C ALA A 115 -11.27 -17.48 -5.01
N PHE A 116 -10.65 -18.37 -5.79
CA PHE A 116 -11.30 -19.57 -6.31
C PHE A 116 -11.79 -20.48 -5.18
N LEU A 117 -10.97 -20.69 -4.14
CA LEU A 117 -11.32 -21.47 -2.96
C LEU A 117 -12.41 -20.81 -2.11
N CYS A 118 -12.36 -19.49 -1.90
CA CYS A 118 -13.28 -18.79 -1.01
C CYS A 118 -14.66 -18.50 -1.63
N PHE A 119 -14.77 -18.42 -2.96
CA PHE A 119 -15.98 -17.96 -3.64
C PHE A 119 -16.67 -19.01 -4.54
N ASN A 120 -16.26 -20.28 -4.43
CA ASN A 120 -16.90 -21.44 -5.08
C ASN A 120 -17.17 -21.23 -6.57
N GLY A 121 -16.10 -21.14 -7.37
CA GLY A 121 -16.18 -21.12 -8.83
C GLY A 121 -15.54 -19.88 -9.48
N HIS A 122 -15.11 -20.06 -10.73
CA HIS A 122 -14.32 -19.07 -11.48
C HIS A 122 -15.03 -17.71 -11.61
N THR A 123 -16.31 -17.69 -12.00
CA THR A 123 -17.07 -16.45 -12.24
C THR A 123 -17.20 -15.58 -10.98
N ASN A 124 -17.40 -16.20 -9.82
CA ASN A 124 -17.46 -15.46 -8.57
C ASN A 124 -16.06 -14.96 -8.18
N ALA A 125 -15.03 -15.80 -8.29
CA ALA A 125 -13.66 -15.42 -7.97
C ALA A 125 -13.17 -14.22 -8.79
N THR A 126 -13.37 -14.24 -10.11
CA THR A 126 -12.97 -13.12 -10.98
C THR A 126 -13.78 -11.86 -10.70
N THR A 127 -15.06 -11.98 -10.33
CA THR A 127 -15.88 -10.85 -9.90
C THR A 127 -15.33 -10.22 -8.62
N TYR A 128 -15.00 -11.03 -7.60
CA TYR A 128 -14.42 -10.53 -6.35
C TYR A 128 -13.05 -9.88 -6.57
N LEU A 129 -12.19 -10.47 -7.40
CA LEU A 129 -10.88 -9.90 -7.72
C LEU A 129 -11.04 -8.58 -8.48
N ALA A 130 -11.92 -8.53 -9.48
CA ALA A 130 -12.20 -7.30 -10.21
C ALA A 130 -12.72 -6.19 -9.29
N GLU A 131 -13.60 -6.51 -8.35
CA GLU A 131 -14.08 -5.55 -7.34
C GLU A 131 -12.99 -5.16 -6.34
N THR A 132 -12.08 -6.07 -5.99
CA THR A 132 -10.96 -5.80 -5.07
C THR A 132 -9.92 -4.86 -5.68
N MET A 133 -9.73 -4.91 -7.01
CA MET A 133 -8.84 -4.01 -7.74
C MET A 133 -9.40 -2.59 -7.90
N LYS A 134 -10.70 -2.40 -7.66
CA LYS A 134 -11.33 -1.07 -7.61
C LYS A 134 -11.00 -0.42 -6.27
N THR A 135 -9.95 0.40 -6.30
CA THR A 135 -9.42 1.08 -5.10
C THR A 135 -10.11 2.40 -4.80
N GLU A 136 -11.06 2.81 -5.65
CA GLU A 136 -11.64 4.16 -5.61
C GLU A 136 -13.18 4.15 -5.54
N HIS A 137 -13.73 5.17 -4.89
CA HIS A 137 -15.17 5.37 -4.82
C HIS A 137 -15.78 5.79 -6.16
N ASP A 138 -15.00 6.39 -7.05
CA ASP A 138 -15.48 6.90 -8.33
C ASP A 138 -15.67 5.75 -9.35
N ASP A 139 -15.13 4.57 -9.05
CA ASP A 139 -15.46 3.31 -9.73
C ASP A 139 -16.85 2.75 -9.30
N ILE A 140 -17.47 3.33 -8.26
CA ILE A 140 -18.79 2.95 -7.76
C ILE A 140 -19.85 3.77 -8.50
N LYS A 141 -20.40 3.17 -9.55
CA LYS A 141 -21.22 3.86 -10.56
C LYS A 141 -22.59 4.31 -10.04
N ASP A 142 -23.22 3.49 -9.21
CA ASP A 142 -24.60 3.70 -8.76
C ASP A 142 -24.87 3.04 -7.39
N GLU A 143 -26.05 3.31 -6.83
CA GLU A 143 -26.49 2.78 -5.54
C GLU A 143 -26.66 1.25 -5.56
N ALA A 144 -27.01 0.66 -6.70
CA ALA A 144 -27.14 -0.80 -6.82
C ALA A 144 -25.76 -1.48 -6.77
N HIS A 145 -24.73 -0.89 -7.36
CA HIS A 145 -23.34 -1.33 -7.25
C HIS A 145 -22.83 -1.20 -5.82
N ARG A 146 -23.15 -0.11 -5.13
CA ARG A 146 -22.83 0.06 -3.70
C ARG A 146 -23.47 -1.02 -2.83
N ARG A 147 -24.77 -1.31 -3.02
CA ARG A 147 -25.46 -2.39 -2.30
C ARG A 147 -24.82 -3.75 -2.58
N ARG A 148 -24.47 -4.04 -3.84
CA ARG A 148 -23.77 -5.27 -4.21
C ARG A 148 -22.43 -5.42 -3.50
N ARG A 149 -21.60 -4.36 -3.47
CA ARG A 149 -20.32 -4.37 -2.74
C ARG A 149 -20.52 -4.58 -1.24
N LEU A 150 -21.54 -3.95 -0.65
CA LEU A 150 -21.91 -4.15 0.76
C LEU A 150 -22.27 -5.62 1.02
N GLU A 151 -23.10 -6.24 0.18
CA GLU A 151 -23.44 -7.67 0.30
C GLU A 151 -22.20 -8.57 0.18
N MET A 152 -21.30 -8.26 -0.77
CA MET A 152 -20.04 -8.99 -0.94
C MET A 152 -19.14 -8.88 0.30
N SER A 153 -18.98 -7.66 0.84
CA SER A 153 -18.14 -7.38 2.02
C SER A 153 -18.61 -8.09 3.30
N ARG A 154 -19.91 -8.42 3.37
CA ARG A 154 -20.52 -9.10 4.52
C ARG A 154 -20.43 -10.62 4.46
N ARG A 155 -20.03 -11.21 3.32
CA ARG A 155 -19.95 -12.67 3.20
C ARG A 155 -18.80 -13.22 4.05
N PRO A 156 -19.01 -14.29 4.84
CA PRO A 156 -17.94 -14.90 5.63
C PRO A 156 -16.72 -15.31 4.79
N GLY A 157 -16.95 -15.83 3.57
CA GLY A 157 -15.88 -16.18 2.64
C GLY A 157 -14.99 -14.99 2.26
N TYR A 158 -15.53 -13.77 2.24
CA TYR A 158 -14.74 -12.57 1.99
C TYR A 158 -13.83 -12.21 3.16
N TRP A 159 -14.27 -12.39 4.40
CA TRP A 159 -13.43 -12.21 5.59
C TRP A 159 -12.30 -13.23 5.67
N VAL A 160 -12.60 -14.49 5.34
CA VAL A 160 -11.59 -15.54 5.21
C VAL A 160 -10.58 -15.19 4.11
N PHE A 161 -11.06 -14.76 2.94
CA PHE A 161 -10.21 -14.29 1.85
C PHE A 161 -9.31 -13.14 2.30
N MET A 162 -9.85 -12.09 2.94
CA MET A 162 -9.06 -10.95 3.42
C MET A 162 -8.00 -11.36 4.45
N LEU A 163 -8.32 -12.28 5.36
CA LEU A 163 -7.38 -12.78 6.35
C LEU A 163 -6.19 -13.45 5.67
N PHE A 164 -6.42 -14.44 4.81
CA PHE A 164 -5.35 -15.13 4.10
C PHE A 164 -4.63 -14.22 3.11
N PHE A 165 -5.35 -13.32 2.45
CA PHE A 165 -4.74 -12.34 1.56
C PHE A 165 -3.76 -11.44 2.33
N SER A 166 -4.13 -10.96 3.52
CA SER A 166 -3.30 -10.05 4.31
C SER A 166 -2.05 -10.73 4.86
N PHE A 167 -2.18 -11.93 5.44
CA PHE A 167 -1.07 -12.60 6.11
C PHE A 167 -0.21 -13.45 5.18
N VAL A 168 -0.82 -14.17 4.23
CA VAL A 168 -0.12 -15.12 3.37
C VAL A 168 0.24 -14.47 2.03
N VAL A 169 -0.74 -13.90 1.34
CA VAL A 169 -0.50 -13.37 0.00
C VAL A 169 0.36 -12.12 0.07
N ALA A 170 -0.05 -11.12 0.86
CA ALA A 170 0.70 -9.89 1.03
C ALA A 170 1.88 -10.06 2.00
N GLY A 171 1.59 -10.29 3.28
CA GLY A 171 2.61 -10.33 4.34
C GLY A 171 3.72 -11.34 4.10
N LEU A 172 3.39 -12.63 3.95
CA LEU A 172 4.41 -13.68 3.81
C LEU A 172 5.26 -13.51 2.55
N VAL A 173 4.64 -13.28 1.38
CA VAL A 173 5.39 -13.17 0.12
C VAL A 173 6.37 -12.00 0.17
N GLU A 174 5.92 -10.82 0.60
CA GLU A 174 6.78 -9.63 0.60
C GLU A 174 7.93 -9.75 1.59
N GLU A 175 7.66 -10.24 2.80
CA GLU A 175 8.71 -10.40 3.81
C GLU A 175 9.70 -11.51 3.44
N VAL A 176 9.26 -12.57 2.77
CA VAL A 176 10.17 -13.61 2.24
C VAL A 176 11.06 -13.05 1.12
N VAL A 177 10.51 -12.24 0.21
CA VAL A 177 11.30 -11.58 -0.84
C VAL A 177 12.37 -10.68 -0.24
N LYS A 178 12.02 -9.87 0.77
CA LYS A 178 12.99 -9.03 1.51
C LYS A 178 14.05 -9.88 2.22
N TYR A 179 13.66 -10.98 2.85
CA TYR A 179 14.58 -11.92 3.49
C TYR A 179 15.57 -12.55 2.50
N ILE A 180 15.09 -12.99 1.33
CA ILE A 180 15.95 -13.57 0.28
C ILE A 180 16.94 -12.53 -0.24
N ALA A 181 16.48 -11.31 -0.53
CA ALA A 181 17.35 -10.23 -1.00
C ALA A 181 18.43 -9.88 0.05
N THR A 182 18.04 -9.76 1.32
CA THR A 182 18.94 -9.50 2.44
C THR A 182 19.99 -10.61 2.60
N THR A 183 19.54 -11.87 2.60
CA THR A 183 20.42 -13.04 2.71
C THR A 183 21.41 -13.10 1.55
N THR A 184 20.95 -12.84 0.33
CA THR A 184 21.80 -12.82 -0.87
C THR A 184 22.89 -11.75 -0.74
N MET A 185 22.53 -10.53 -0.34
CA MET A 185 23.47 -9.41 -0.23
C MET A 185 24.47 -9.60 0.90
N LEU A 186 24.04 -10.14 2.04
CA LEU A 186 24.95 -10.53 3.13
C LEU A 186 25.90 -11.66 2.69
N GLY A 187 25.43 -12.63 1.91
CA GLY A 187 26.27 -13.69 1.33
C GLY A 187 27.34 -13.13 0.39
N LEU A 188 26.97 -12.18 -0.48
CA LEU A 188 27.92 -11.48 -1.36
C LEU A 188 28.96 -10.67 -0.56
N LEU A 189 28.55 -10.02 0.54
CA LEU A 189 29.47 -9.31 1.43
C LEU A 189 30.49 -10.27 2.06
N ALA A 190 30.04 -11.44 2.52
CA ALA A 190 30.92 -12.47 3.09
C ALA A 190 31.94 -12.99 2.06
N GLN A 191 31.52 -13.21 0.80
CA GLN A 191 32.42 -13.63 -0.28
C GLN A 191 33.48 -12.58 -0.62
N ARG A 192 33.14 -11.28 -0.53
CA ARG A 192 34.07 -10.16 -0.80
C ARG A 192 35.06 -9.89 0.33
N SER A 193 34.89 -10.50 1.50
CA SER A 193 35.79 -10.36 2.65
C SER A 193 36.53 -11.67 2.97
N PRO A 194 37.38 -12.21 2.07
CA PRO A 194 38.08 -13.48 2.29
C PRO A 194 39.26 -13.40 3.28
N SER A 195 39.63 -12.21 3.75
CA SER A 195 40.91 -11.94 4.40
C SER A 195 40.76 -11.30 5.78
N SER A 196 40.42 -12.11 6.79
CA SER A 196 40.87 -11.97 8.18
C SER A 196 40.39 -13.19 8.95
N HIS A 197 41.32 -14.03 9.41
CA HIS A 197 41.06 -15.12 10.33
C HIS A 197 40.13 -14.67 11.48
N GLY A 198 38.88 -15.17 11.50
CA GLY A 198 38.14 -15.41 12.73
C GLY A 198 36.96 -14.50 13.13
N SER A 199 36.61 -13.39 12.45
CA SER A 199 35.50 -12.56 13.01
C SER A 199 34.64 -11.68 12.11
N ARG A 200 34.85 -11.57 10.79
CA ARG A 200 34.01 -10.71 9.93
C ARG A 200 32.86 -11.46 9.25
N ILE A 201 32.03 -12.11 10.05
CA ILE A 201 30.62 -12.24 9.68
C ILE A 201 30.06 -10.80 9.73
N GLY A 202 29.31 -10.38 8.70
CA GLY A 202 28.85 -8.99 8.55
C GLY A 202 28.38 -8.40 9.87
N SER A 203 28.77 -7.16 10.16
CA SER A 203 28.53 -6.54 11.46
C SER A 203 27.04 -6.61 11.81
N ALA A 204 26.72 -6.52 13.10
CA ALA A 204 25.33 -6.43 13.54
C ALA A 204 24.56 -5.31 12.81
N ARG A 205 25.28 -4.23 12.50
CA ARG A 205 24.77 -3.14 11.69
C ARG A 205 24.41 -3.55 10.27
N ASP A 206 25.27 -4.30 9.59
CA ASP A 206 25.06 -4.68 8.18
C ASP A 206 23.78 -5.48 7.99
N HIS A 207 23.47 -6.39 8.92
CA HIS A 207 22.23 -7.17 8.89
C HIS A 207 20.99 -6.29 8.96
N ILE A 208 21.03 -5.23 9.78
CA ILE A 208 19.91 -4.32 9.94
C ILE A 208 19.84 -3.34 8.77
N ALA A 209 20.95 -2.69 8.41
CA ALA A 209 20.99 -1.65 7.38
C ALA A 209 20.64 -2.21 6.00
N ILE A 210 21.16 -3.39 5.63
CA ILE A 210 20.83 -4.07 4.37
C ILE A 210 19.35 -4.45 4.35
N ALA A 211 18.82 -5.01 5.44
CA ALA A 211 17.41 -5.38 5.51
C ALA A 211 16.49 -4.14 5.43
N VAL A 212 16.80 -3.07 6.16
CA VAL A 212 16.08 -1.79 6.06
C VAL A 212 16.14 -1.26 4.63
N SER A 213 17.31 -1.33 3.96
CA SER A 213 17.43 -0.93 2.56
C SER A 213 16.52 -1.73 1.63
N ALA A 214 16.41 -3.05 1.85
CA ALA A 214 15.45 -3.91 1.13
C ALA A 214 14.00 -3.45 1.36
N GLY A 215 13.63 -3.20 2.63
CA GLY A 215 12.31 -2.71 3.02
C GLY A 215 11.96 -1.35 2.37
N LEU A 216 12.92 -0.41 2.36
CA LEU A 216 12.78 0.89 1.73
C LEU A 216 12.65 0.79 0.21
N GLY A 217 13.46 -0.05 -0.45
CA GLY A 217 13.35 -0.30 -1.88
C GLY A 217 11.97 -0.80 -2.28
N PHE A 218 11.45 -1.77 -1.52
CA PHE A 218 10.09 -2.28 -1.70
C PHE A 218 9.05 -1.18 -1.50
N ALA A 219 9.11 -0.44 -0.39
CA ALA A 219 8.13 0.59 -0.06
C ALA A 219 8.15 1.75 -1.06
N THR A 220 9.30 2.17 -1.57
CA THR A 220 9.36 3.30 -2.50
C THR A 220 8.64 2.98 -3.80
N VAL A 221 8.90 1.83 -4.42
CA VAL A 221 8.26 1.48 -5.70
C VAL A 221 6.77 1.17 -5.51
N GLU A 222 6.40 0.54 -4.39
CA GLU A 222 4.98 0.36 -4.01
C GLU A 222 4.26 1.72 -3.92
N ASN A 223 4.86 2.70 -3.23
CA ASN A 223 4.27 4.02 -3.07
C ASN A 223 4.23 4.83 -4.39
N ILE A 224 5.21 4.64 -5.28
CA ILE A 224 5.15 5.19 -6.64
C ILE A 224 3.96 4.60 -7.39
N ALA A 225 3.67 3.30 -7.24
CA ALA A 225 2.50 2.68 -7.86
C ALA A 225 1.19 3.25 -7.32
N PHE A 226 1.06 3.45 -6.00
CA PHE A 226 -0.09 4.13 -5.39
C PHE A 226 -0.25 5.56 -5.90
N PHE A 227 0.86 6.28 -6.02
CA PHE A 227 0.85 7.65 -6.54
C PHE A 227 0.42 7.68 -8.01
N ALA A 228 0.91 6.75 -8.82
CA ALA A 228 0.53 6.61 -10.22
C ALA A 228 -0.96 6.23 -10.37
N ALA A 229 -1.48 5.36 -9.49
CA ALA A 229 -2.89 4.99 -9.46
C ALA A 229 -3.78 6.21 -9.12
N ALA A 230 -3.45 6.97 -8.08
CA ALA A 230 -4.19 8.18 -7.70
C ALA A 230 -4.21 9.25 -8.81
N ARG A 231 -3.20 9.29 -9.69
CA ARG A 231 -3.15 10.18 -10.86
C ARG A 231 -4.02 9.75 -12.03
N ARG A 232 -4.31 8.46 -12.17
CA ARG A 232 -5.10 7.93 -13.30
C ARG A 232 -6.61 8.16 -13.14
N ARG A 233 -7.01 8.89 -12.09
CA ARG A 233 -8.36 9.45 -11.93
C ARG A 233 -8.77 10.24 -13.15
N LYS A 234 -9.48 9.58 -14.06
CA LYS A 234 -10.30 10.27 -15.05
C LYS A 234 -11.59 10.68 -14.35
N PRO A 235 -12.06 11.93 -14.54
CA PRO A 235 -13.44 12.24 -14.22
C PRO A 235 -14.33 11.24 -14.97
N SER A 236 -15.18 10.55 -14.23
CA SER A 236 -16.11 9.58 -14.79
C SER A 236 -17.11 10.29 -15.71
N GLY A 237 -16.88 10.19 -17.02
CA GLY A 237 -17.79 10.61 -18.07
C GLY A 237 -17.05 11.22 -19.27
N ASP A 238 -17.54 10.98 -20.49
CA ASP A 238 -17.10 11.64 -21.73
C ASP A 238 -17.39 13.17 -21.75
N ALA A 239 -17.63 13.76 -20.60
CA ALA A 239 -17.90 15.17 -20.42
C ALA A 239 -16.58 15.94 -20.39
N ALA A 240 -16.52 16.99 -21.23
CA ALA A 240 -15.67 18.18 -21.26
C ALA A 240 -14.40 18.22 -20.35
N PRO A 241 -13.30 18.83 -20.83
CA PRO A 241 -12.06 18.95 -20.06
C PRO A 241 -12.32 19.36 -18.61
N ALA A 242 -11.85 18.51 -17.69
CA ALA A 242 -12.11 18.61 -16.26
C ALA A 242 -11.94 20.06 -15.79
N ALA A 243 -12.96 20.58 -15.09
CA ALA A 243 -12.88 21.90 -14.51
C ALA A 243 -11.59 22.00 -13.66
N PRO A 244 -10.87 23.14 -13.67
CA PRO A 244 -9.57 23.27 -13.01
C PRO A 244 -9.56 22.89 -11.52
N ASN A 245 -10.73 22.90 -10.86
CA ASN A 245 -10.90 22.49 -9.47
C ASN A 245 -10.82 20.95 -9.26
N GLU A 246 -11.17 20.13 -10.25
CA GLU A 246 -11.11 18.65 -10.18
C GLU A 246 -9.67 18.16 -10.16
N SER A 247 -8.82 18.70 -11.05
CA SER A 247 -7.38 18.42 -11.11
C SER A 247 -6.68 18.77 -9.78
N GLN A 248 -7.06 19.89 -9.16
CA GLN A 248 -6.51 20.28 -7.87
C GLN A 248 -6.92 19.33 -6.74
N LYS A 249 -8.17 18.87 -6.70
CA LYS A 249 -8.64 17.87 -5.71
C LYS A 249 -7.93 16.53 -5.88
N ALA A 250 -7.76 16.06 -7.12
CA ALA A 250 -7.02 14.84 -7.40
C ALA A 250 -5.55 14.93 -6.97
N ALA A 251 -4.89 16.05 -7.27
CA ALA A 251 -3.51 16.30 -6.83
C ALA A 251 -3.39 16.38 -5.29
N MET A 252 -4.36 17.01 -4.61
CA MET A 252 -4.38 17.10 -3.15
C MET A 252 -4.60 15.73 -2.51
N PHE A 253 -5.50 14.91 -3.08
CA PHE A 253 -5.68 13.55 -2.61
C PHE A 253 -4.39 12.72 -2.81
N ALA A 254 -3.77 12.81 -3.98
CA ALA A 254 -2.51 12.11 -4.25
C ALA A 254 -1.40 12.51 -3.27
N LEU A 255 -1.34 13.80 -2.89
CA LEU A 255 -0.44 14.28 -1.86
C LEU A 255 -0.79 13.71 -0.47
N LEU A 256 -2.07 13.67 -0.10
CA LEU A 256 -2.52 13.10 1.17
C LEU A 256 -2.16 11.61 1.26
N THR A 257 -2.40 10.84 0.19
CA THR A 257 -1.99 9.43 0.11
C THR A 257 -0.47 9.30 0.23
N ALA A 258 0.30 10.18 -0.42
CA ALA A 258 1.77 10.16 -0.28
C ALA A 258 2.20 10.44 1.17
N VAL A 259 1.57 11.39 1.86
CA VAL A 259 1.84 11.68 3.28
C VAL A 259 1.49 10.48 4.17
N GLU A 260 0.31 9.88 4.01
CA GLU A 260 -0.10 8.69 4.76
C GLU A 260 0.91 7.55 4.57
N ARG A 261 1.30 7.30 3.32
CA ARG A 261 2.26 6.26 2.97
C ARG A 261 3.66 6.53 3.52
N VAL A 262 4.11 7.77 3.51
CA VAL A 262 5.43 8.14 4.05
C VAL A 262 5.44 8.08 5.57
N LEU A 263 4.35 8.44 6.23
CA LEU A 263 4.29 8.46 7.70
C LEU A 263 3.99 7.09 8.32
N LEU A 264 3.25 6.23 7.62
CA LEU A 264 2.84 4.93 8.16
C LEU A 264 3.38 3.75 7.34
N GLY A 265 3.28 3.81 6.02
CA GLY A 265 3.72 2.74 5.12
C GLY A 265 5.23 2.51 5.19
N ILE A 266 6.02 3.53 4.83
CA ILE A 266 7.49 3.40 4.76
C ILE A 266 8.10 3.00 6.12
N PRO A 267 7.74 3.63 7.26
CA PRO A 267 8.24 3.20 8.56
C PRO A 267 7.85 1.77 8.91
N GLY A 268 6.63 1.34 8.54
CA GLY A 268 6.21 -0.05 8.66
C GLY A 268 7.13 -0.99 7.92
N HIS A 269 7.33 -0.78 6.61
CA HIS A 269 8.23 -1.62 5.81
C HIS A 269 9.68 -1.61 6.30
N ALA A 270 10.17 -0.45 6.76
CA ALA A 270 11.52 -0.33 7.30
C ALA A 270 11.66 -1.11 8.61
N MET A 271 10.69 -1.03 9.53
CA MET A 271 10.74 -1.72 10.82
C MET A 271 10.48 -3.22 10.70
N THR A 272 9.58 -3.66 9.82
CA THR A 272 9.38 -5.09 9.54
C THR A 272 10.63 -5.70 8.92
N ALA A 273 11.28 -5.00 7.98
CA ALA A 273 12.54 -5.43 7.42
C ALA A 273 13.71 -5.37 8.44
N ALA A 274 13.77 -4.36 9.30
CA ALA A 274 14.74 -4.31 10.39
C ALA A 274 14.57 -5.53 11.32
N LEU A 275 13.33 -5.95 11.59
CA LEU A 275 13.04 -7.13 12.40
C LEU A 275 13.55 -8.42 11.74
N ILE A 276 13.48 -8.54 10.41
CA ILE A 276 14.16 -9.61 9.65
C ILE A 276 15.67 -9.58 9.94
N GLY A 277 16.33 -8.43 9.78
CA GLY A 277 17.76 -8.28 10.02
C GLY A 277 18.18 -8.67 11.44
N VAL A 278 17.43 -8.21 12.45
CA VAL A 278 17.70 -8.55 13.86
C VAL A 278 17.44 -10.02 14.15
N ASN A 279 16.38 -10.62 13.61
CA ASN A 279 16.11 -12.05 13.82
C ASN A 279 17.17 -12.92 13.13
N MET A 280 17.74 -12.49 12.00
CA MET A 280 18.90 -13.15 11.39
C MET A 280 20.12 -13.10 12.32
N LEU A 281 20.39 -11.97 12.97
CA LEU A 281 21.47 -11.85 13.96
C LEU A 281 21.28 -12.77 15.16
N VAL A 282 20.08 -12.75 15.75
CA VAL A 282 19.73 -13.62 16.88
C VAL A 282 19.96 -15.08 16.51
N ARG A 283 19.49 -15.49 15.32
CA ARG A 283 19.70 -16.85 14.81
C ARG A 283 21.19 -17.17 14.68
N ASN A 284 21.97 -16.30 14.03
CA ASN A 284 23.39 -16.54 13.80
C ASN A 284 24.15 -16.63 15.14
N HIS A 285 23.84 -15.77 16.12
CA HIS A 285 24.38 -15.85 17.47
C HIS A 285 24.03 -17.17 18.18
N GLN A 286 22.78 -17.63 18.07
CA GLN A 286 22.36 -18.90 18.65
C GLN A 286 23.07 -20.09 18.01
N GLN A 287 23.25 -20.08 16.68
CA GLN A 287 24.00 -21.12 15.97
C GLN A 287 25.47 -21.17 16.39
N HIS A 288 26.12 -20.01 16.60
CA HIS A 288 27.48 -19.96 17.12
C HIS A 288 27.59 -20.49 18.56
N ARG A 289 26.63 -20.17 19.44
CA ARG A 289 26.65 -20.62 20.85
C ARG A 289 26.40 -22.13 21.01
N LEU A 290 25.66 -22.74 20.08
CA LEU A 290 25.34 -24.17 20.13
C LEU A 290 26.43 -25.07 19.50
N GLY A 291 27.51 -24.48 18.97
CA GLY A 291 28.68 -25.20 18.47
C GLY A 291 28.48 -25.90 17.11
N HIS A 292 29.59 -26.09 16.39
CA HIS A 292 29.75 -26.82 15.12
C HIS A 292 29.35 -28.33 15.16
N GLY A 293 28.33 -28.72 15.93
CA GLY A 293 28.09 -30.11 16.32
C GLY A 293 26.93 -30.85 15.65
N HIS A 294 26.10 -30.20 14.82
CA HIS A 294 24.98 -30.91 14.19
C HIS A 294 24.80 -30.54 12.72
N ASP A 295 25.49 -31.32 11.87
CA ASP A 295 25.16 -31.58 10.47
C ASP A 295 23.80 -32.28 10.33
N PHE A 296 22.71 -31.67 10.79
CA PHE A 296 21.38 -32.05 10.33
C PHE A 296 21.05 -31.27 9.06
N SER A 297 21.72 -31.71 7.99
CA SER A 297 21.44 -31.37 6.61
C SER A 297 20.03 -31.86 6.23
N GLY A 298 19.05 -30.98 6.38
CA GLY A 298 17.70 -31.22 5.89
C GLY A 298 17.05 -29.90 5.49
N ALA A 299 16.41 -29.87 4.33
CA ALA A 299 15.61 -28.73 3.87
C ALA A 299 14.56 -28.29 4.92
N SER A 300 14.09 -29.23 5.75
CA SER A 300 13.19 -28.98 6.89
C SER A 300 13.81 -28.09 7.98
N SER A 301 15.10 -28.25 8.30
CA SER A 301 15.83 -27.40 9.26
C SER A 301 15.96 -25.97 8.72
N MET A 302 16.26 -25.84 7.42
CA MET A 302 16.39 -24.53 6.75
C MET A 302 15.06 -23.78 6.64
N MET A 303 13.96 -24.47 6.33
CA MET A 303 12.62 -23.86 6.28
C MET A 303 12.15 -23.43 7.67
N THR A 304 12.37 -24.26 8.69
CA THR A 304 12.06 -23.91 10.09
C THR A 304 12.87 -22.69 10.52
N SER A 305 14.15 -22.64 10.12
CA SER A 305 15.05 -21.52 10.38
C SER A 305 14.62 -20.21 9.70
N ALA A 306 14.24 -20.25 8.42
CA ALA A 306 13.77 -19.08 7.69
C ALA A 306 12.44 -18.56 8.25
N TRP A 307 11.51 -19.46 8.61
CA TRP A 307 10.24 -19.09 9.23
C TRP A 307 10.46 -18.33 10.55
N LEU A 308 11.37 -18.79 11.41
CA LEU A 308 11.69 -18.10 12.67
C LEU A 308 12.21 -16.67 12.46
N VAL A 309 12.86 -16.41 11.32
CA VAL A 309 13.33 -15.08 10.97
C VAL A 309 12.17 -14.18 10.53
N VAL A 310 11.31 -14.66 9.64
CA VAL A 310 10.29 -13.82 8.99
C VAL A 310 8.97 -13.74 9.75
N ARG A 311 8.62 -14.71 10.61
CA ARG A 311 7.26 -14.82 11.19
C ARG A 311 6.76 -13.55 11.88
N ASP A 312 7.61 -12.89 12.67
CA ASP A 312 7.20 -11.72 13.44
C ASP A 312 6.97 -10.55 12.47
N SER A 313 7.81 -10.44 11.42
CA SER A 313 7.66 -9.47 10.32
C SER A 313 6.34 -9.67 9.57
N VAL A 314 6.05 -10.92 9.18
CA VAL A 314 4.82 -11.32 8.49
C VAL A 314 3.58 -11.01 9.33
N LEU A 315 3.65 -11.26 10.64
CA LEU A 315 2.55 -10.96 11.56
C LEU A 315 2.24 -9.45 11.58
N PHE A 316 3.24 -8.59 11.80
CA PHE A 316 3.00 -7.14 11.88
C PHE A 316 2.55 -6.55 10.54
N HIS A 317 3.14 -7.00 9.43
CA HIS A 317 2.71 -6.61 8.10
C HIS A 317 1.27 -7.07 7.83
N GLY A 318 0.99 -8.36 8.03
CA GLY A 318 -0.35 -8.92 7.83
C GLY A 318 -1.42 -8.26 8.70
N CYS A 319 -1.12 -7.94 9.97
CA CYS A 319 -2.02 -7.20 10.84
C CYS A 319 -2.35 -5.81 10.28
N SER A 320 -1.34 -5.08 9.79
CA SER A 320 -1.53 -3.74 9.21
C SER A 320 -2.45 -3.81 7.98
N ASN A 321 -2.19 -4.76 7.07
CA ASN A 321 -3.03 -4.99 5.89
C ASN A 321 -4.45 -5.41 6.26
N PHE A 322 -4.58 -6.34 7.21
CA PHE A 322 -5.88 -6.85 7.62
C PHE A 322 -6.74 -5.76 8.25
N VAL A 323 -6.17 -4.89 9.11
CA VAL A 323 -6.90 -3.75 9.69
C VAL A 323 -7.43 -2.82 8.60
N LEU A 324 -6.60 -2.49 7.61
CA LEU A 324 -6.99 -1.66 6.48
C LEU A 324 -8.16 -2.29 5.70
N PHE A 325 -8.03 -3.56 5.31
CA PHE A 325 -9.10 -4.27 4.59
C PHE A 325 -10.36 -4.45 5.44
N ALA A 326 -10.24 -4.78 6.72
CA ALA A 326 -11.35 -4.97 7.62
C ALA A 326 -12.16 -3.69 7.84
N VAL A 327 -11.49 -2.54 7.99
CA VAL A 327 -12.17 -1.25 8.11
C VAL A 327 -12.85 -0.86 6.80
N SER A 328 -12.17 -1.06 5.66
CA SER A 328 -12.76 -0.86 4.33
C SER A 328 -14.03 -1.71 4.15
N ALA A 329 -13.97 -3.00 4.53
CA ALA A 329 -15.09 -3.93 4.50
C ALA A 329 -16.23 -3.54 5.46
N ALA A 330 -15.91 -3.03 6.65
CA ALA A 330 -16.90 -2.52 7.60
C ALA A 330 -17.65 -1.27 7.05
N GLU A 331 -17.04 -0.52 6.14
CA GLU A 331 -17.71 0.55 5.40
C GLU A 331 -18.49 0.05 4.17
N GLY A 332 -18.51 -1.26 3.92
CA GLY A 332 -19.25 -1.88 2.81
C GLY A 332 -18.45 -2.00 1.51
N ASN A 333 -17.12 -1.85 1.57
CA ASN A 333 -16.26 -1.92 0.40
C ASN A 333 -15.67 -3.33 0.21
N VAL A 334 -15.24 -3.60 -1.02
CA VAL A 334 -14.49 -4.81 -1.40
C VAL A 334 -13.11 -4.36 -1.89
N GLY A 335 -12.06 -4.81 -1.21
CA GLY A 335 -10.69 -4.35 -1.40
C GLY A 335 -10.39 -3.12 -0.53
N TRP A 336 -9.25 -2.49 -0.79
CA TRP A 336 -8.86 -1.28 -0.08
C TRP A 336 -9.46 -0.06 -0.77
N VAL A 337 -10.43 0.57 -0.09
CA VAL A 337 -10.98 1.86 -0.49
C VAL A 337 -10.77 2.80 0.68
N HIS A 338 -10.11 3.94 0.44
CA HIS A 338 -9.79 4.88 1.52
C HIS A 338 -11.07 5.36 2.23
N PRO A 339 -11.12 5.29 3.57
CA PRO A 339 -12.27 5.75 4.33
C PRO A 339 -12.40 7.28 4.21
N ARG A 340 -13.64 7.77 4.05
CA ARG A 340 -13.93 9.21 3.95
C ARG A 340 -14.42 9.82 5.25
N ARG A 341 -14.94 9.00 6.16
CA ARG A 341 -15.51 9.45 7.43
C ARG A 341 -14.37 9.77 8.40
N ALA A 342 -14.30 11.02 8.88
CA ALA A 342 -13.25 11.47 9.80
C ALA A 342 -13.05 10.52 10.99
N ARG A 343 -14.14 10.03 11.61
CA ARG A 343 -14.08 9.05 12.70
C ARG A 343 -13.38 7.74 12.30
N THR A 344 -13.64 7.24 11.10
CA THR A 344 -13.04 5.99 10.60
C THR A 344 -11.56 6.21 10.29
N VAL A 345 -11.24 7.35 9.66
CA VAL A 345 -9.85 7.75 9.40
C VAL A 345 -9.07 7.85 10.71
N CYS A 346 -9.58 8.59 11.71
CA CYS A 346 -8.93 8.71 13.02
C CYS A 346 -8.74 7.34 13.70
N PHE A 347 -9.73 6.46 13.62
CA PHE A 347 -9.63 5.10 14.15
C PHE A 347 -8.50 4.30 13.46
N VAL A 348 -8.47 4.28 12.13
CA VAL A 348 -7.42 3.58 11.37
C VAL A 348 -6.04 4.13 11.72
N LEU A 349 -5.88 5.45 11.74
CA LEU A 349 -4.62 6.10 12.10
C LEU A 349 -4.17 5.72 13.51
N ALA A 350 -5.07 5.74 14.49
CA ALA A 350 -4.75 5.37 15.87
C ALA A 350 -4.34 3.88 15.99
N VAL A 351 -5.05 2.97 15.33
CA VAL A 351 -4.73 1.53 15.35
C VAL A 351 -3.39 1.27 14.65
N LEU A 352 -3.15 1.86 13.48
CA LEU A 352 -1.89 1.70 12.76
C LEU A 352 -0.73 2.30 13.54
N ALA A 353 -0.86 3.50 14.11
CA ALA A 353 0.16 4.08 14.96
C ALA A 353 0.46 3.20 16.19
N GLY A 354 -0.58 2.62 16.80
CA GLY A 354 -0.44 1.65 17.89
C GLY A 354 0.34 0.40 17.46
N LEU A 355 0.02 -0.18 16.30
CA LEU A 355 0.74 -1.32 15.73
C LEU A 355 2.21 -0.97 15.45
N GLN A 356 2.49 0.21 14.91
CA GLN A 356 3.86 0.69 14.68
C GLN A 356 4.62 0.86 15.99
N ALA A 357 3.98 1.39 17.04
CA ALA A 357 4.60 1.53 18.36
C ALA A 357 4.92 0.16 18.98
N VAL A 358 4.01 -0.81 18.89
CA VAL A 358 4.26 -2.19 19.36
C VAL A 358 5.39 -2.83 18.57
N LEU A 359 5.42 -2.67 17.24
CA LEU A 359 6.51 -3.15 16.40
C LEU A 359 7.85 -2.54 16.80
N ALA A 360 7.90 -1.23 17.04
CA ALA A 360 9.10 -0.54 17.50
C ALA A 360 9.58 -1.06 18.88
N LEU A 361 8.66 -1.34 19.80
CA LEU A 361 8.98 -1.94 21.11
C LEU A 361 9.53 -3.37 20.96
N VAL A 362 8.93 -4.18 20.10
CA VAL A 362 9.43 -5.53 19.79
C VAL A 362 10.83 -5.45 19.18
N LEU A 363 11.03 -4.57 18.19
CA LEU A 363 12.32 -4.36 17.55
C LEU A 363 13.38 -3.92 18.57
N ARG A 364 13.07 -2.95 19.44
CA ARG A 364 13.95 -2.51 20.53
C ARG A 364 14.31 -3.66 21.47
N ALA A 365 13.33 -4.45 21.89
CA ALA A 365 13.57 -5.60 22.77
C ALA A 365 14.48 -6.64 22.11
N ARG A 366 14.34 -6.86 20.80
CA ARG A 366 15.21 -7.76 20.02
C ARG A 366 16.63 -7.20 19.87
N LEU A 367 16.77 -5.91 19.59
CA LEU A 367 18.07 -5.22 19.54
C LEU A 367 18.82 -5.32 20.87
N CYS A 368 18.13 -5.10 22.00
CA CYS A 368 18.72 -5.27 23.33
C CYS A 368 19.21 -6.70 23.58
N ARG A 369 18.50 -7.73 23.11
CA ARG A 369 18.96 -9.13 23.21
C ARG A 369 20.25 -9.40 22.42
N CYS A 370 20.54 -8.57 21.43
CA CYS A 370 21.78 -8.61 20.65
C CYS A 370 22.88 -7.67 21.20
N GLY A 371 22.63 -6.94 22.30
CA GLY A 371 23.57 -5.94 22.83
C GLY A 371 23.66 -4.67 21.97
N LEU A 372 22.59 -4.32 21.27
CA LEU A 372 22.51 -3.14 20.38
C LEU A 372 21.58 -2.04 20.91
N CYS A 373 21.35 -2.05 22.22
CA CYS A 373 20.79 -0.93 22.97
C CYS A 373 21.78 -0.57 24.08
#